data_AF-A0A4Q5VJE8-F1
#
_entry.id   AF-A0A4Q5VJE8-F1
#
_cell.length_a   1.000
_cell.length_b   1.000
_cell.length_c   1.000
_cell.angle_alpha   90.00
_cell.angle_beta   90.00
_cell.angle_gamma   90.00
#
_symmetry.space_group_name_H-M   'P 1'
#
loop_
_entity.id
_entity.type
_entity.pdbx_description
1 polymer ?
#
loop_
_entity_poly.entity_id
_entity_poly.type
_entity_poly.pdbx_seq_one_letter_code
_entity_poly.pdbx_strand_id
1 'polypeptide(L)'
;MKIFWLHDQAYPLHWQVFKNSLLTLLLMPTITLGYEFIQQFQMADQIVVYFYALSFATAAFILVFYQALQTLNLDCDFMPSRTGQSLLSLYQHVPLLCLTGIMVYFSLYLF
;
A
#
# COMPACT_ATOMS: atom_id res chain seq x y z
N MET A 1 -20.80 20.05 9.69
CA MET A 1 -20.02 18.79 9.55
C MET A 1 -20.95 17.64 9.18
N LYS A 2 -21.41 17.56 7.91
CA LYS A 2 -22.30 16.49 7.40
C LYS A 2 -21.72 15.75 6.18
N ILE A 3 -20.46 16.04 5.82
CA ILE A 3 -19.88 15.64 4.53
C ILE A 3 -19.34 14.19 4.56
N PHE A 4 -19.18 13.60 5.75
CA PHE A 4 -18.74 12.22 5.92
C PHE A 4 -19.89 11.21 6.11
N TRP A 5 -21.15 11.66 6.05
CA TRP A 5 -22.34 10.83 6.26
C TRP A 5 -23.11 10.61 4.93
N LEU A 6 -22.39 10.20 3.89
CA LEU A 6 -22.96 9.56 2.70
C LEU A 6 -22.77 8.04 2.86
N HIS A 7 -23.59 7.48 3.75
CA HIS A 7 -23.40 6.17 4.36
C HIS A 7 -23.56 4.98 3.38
N ASP A 8 -24.19 5.15 2.21
CA ASP A 8 -24.50 4.01 1.33
C ASP A 8 -23.74 3.98 -0.01
N GLN A 9 -23.47 5.11 -0.67
CA GLN A 9 -22.87 5.10 -2.02
C GLN A 9 -21.33 5.11 -2.01
N ALA A 10 -20.72 5.70 -0.98
CA ALA A 10 -19.26 5.76 -0.85
C ALA A 10 -18.66 4.59 -0.05
N TYR A 11 -19.50 3.75 0.57
CA TYR A 11 -19.08 2.56 1.32
C TYR A 11 -18.09 1.65 0.55
N PRO A 12 -18.33 1.26 -0.72
CA PRO A 12 -17.39 0.44 -1.47
C PRO A 12 -16.03 1.13 -1.66
N LEU A 13 -16.03 2.45 -1.88
CA LEU A 13 -14.80 3.23 -2.08
C LEU A 13 -14.01 3.38 -0.76
N HIS A 14 -14.69 3.68 0.35
CA HIS A 14 -14.05 3.71 1.67
C HIS A 14 -13.45 2.36 2.05
N TRP A 15 -14.19 1.27 1.81
CA TRP A 15 -13.73 -0.08 2.09
C TRP A 15 -12.51 -0.45 1.24
N GLN A 16 -12.51 -0.08 -0.04
CA GLN A 16 -11.39 -0.39 -0.95
C GLN A 16 -10.13 0.42 -0.61
N VAL A 17 -10.27 1.71 -0.29
CA VAL A 17 -9.15 2.55 0.17
C VAL A 17 -8.60 2.05 1.51
N PHE A 18 -9.47 1.68 2.45
CA PHE A 18 -9.06 1.11 3.74
C PHE A 18 -8.36 -0.22 3.56
N LYS A 19 -8.92 -1.13 2.76
CA LYS A 19 -8.29 -2.43 2.46
C LYS A 19 -6.92 -2.25 1.84
N ASN A 20 -6.79 -1.38 0.84
CA ASN A 20 -5.53 -1.19 0.13
C ASN A 20 -4.48 -0.49 1.00
N SER A 21 -4.87 0.50 1.80
CA SER A 21 -3.95 1.13 2.78
C SER A 21 -3.50 0.14 3.85
N LEU A 22 -4.40 -0.71 4.37
CA LEU A 22 -4.07 -1.78 5.32
C LEU A 22 -3.10 -2.80 4.69
N LEU A 23 -3.36 -3.23 3.45
CA LEU A 23 -2.51 -4.19 2.73
C LEU A 23 -1.12 -3.59 2.45
N THR A 24 -1.07 -2.29 2.17
CA THR A 24 0.17 -1.53 2.05
C THR A 24 0.91 -1.50 3.38
N LEU A 25 0.26 -1.13 4.49
CA LEU A 25 0.84 -1.09 5.83
C LEU A 25 1.35 -2.46 6.31
N LEU A 26 0.66 -3.54 5.96
CA LEU A 26 1.08 -4.91 6.26
C LEU A 26 2.38 -5.31 5.56
N LEU A 27 2.85 -4.56 4.56
CA LEU A 27 4.15 -4.79 3.94
C LEU A 27 5.30 -4.52 4.93
N MET A 28 5.15 -3.60 5.88
CA MET A 28 6.16 -3.33 6.91
C MET A 28 6.51 -4.55 7.78
N PRO A 29 5.55 -5.20 8.48
CA PRO A 29 5.87 -6.37 9.29
C PRO A 29 6.41 -7.53 8.44
N THR A 30 6.02 -7.65 7.16
CA THR A 30 6.60 -8.69 6.30
C THR A 30 8.07 -8.44 5.98
N ILE A 31 8.48 -7.18 5.82
CA ILE A 31 9.89 -6.82 5.63
C ILE A 31 10.71 -7.15 6.89
N THR A 32 10.20 -6.80 8.08
CA THR A 32 10.91 -7.08 9.34
C THR A 32 11.01 -8.57 9.64
N LEU A 33 9.92 -9.33 9.43
CA LEU A 33 9.94 -10.79 9.59
C LEU A 33 10.87 -11.45 8.57
N GLY A 34 10.92 -10.93 7.33
CA GLY A 34 11.87 -11.37 6.32
C GLY A 34 13.31 -11.14 6.76
N TYR A 35 13.62 -9.98 7.33
CA TYR A 35 14.96 -9.67 7.84
C TYR A 35 15.39 -10.63 8.96
N GLU A 36 14.53 -10.87 9.96
CA GLU A 36 14.80 -11.82 11.05
C GLU A 36 14.97 -13.26 10.54
N PHE A 37 14.14 -13.66 9.58
CA PHE A 37 14.22 -14.98 8.95
C PHE A 37 15.55 -15.18 8.22
N ILE A 38 16.00 -14.19 7.43
CA ILE A 38 17.30 -14.23 6.73
C ILE A 38 18.46 -14.38 7.72
N GLN A 39 18.40 -13.70 8.87
CA GLN A 39 19.45 -13.82 9.90
C GLN A 39 19.56 -15.23 10.50
N GLN A 40 18.50 -16.05 10.46
CA GLN A 40 18.56 -17.45 10.92
C GLN A 40 19.31 -18.37 9.95
N PHE A 41 19.49 -18.00 8.68
CA PHE A 41 20.18 -18.80 7.67
C PHE A 41 21.69 -18.52 7.59
N GLN A 42 22.37 -18.37 8.74
CA GLN A 42 23.83 -18.12 8.78
C GLN A 42 24.66 -19.23 8.10
N MET A 43 24.10 -20.44 7.97
CA MET A 43 24.75 -21.61 7.37
C MET A 43 24.47 -21.81 5.87
N ALA A 44 23.56 -21.03 5.28
CA ALA A 44 23.25 -21.10 3.85
C ALA A 44 24.06 -20.05 3.07
N ASP A 45 24.22 -20.24 1.76
CA ASP A 45 24.83 -19.23 0.90
C ASP A 45 24.03 -17.92 0.99
N GLN A 46 24.59 -16.95 1.73
CA GLN A 46 23.93 -15.69 2.07
C GLN A 46 23.41 -14.98 0.82
N ILE A 47 24.16 -15.02 -0.29
CA ILE A 47 23.78 -14.39 -1.57
C ILE A 47 22.47 -14.98 -2.10
N VAL A 48 22.28 -16.30 -2.01
CA VAL A 48 21.08 -16.98 -2.49
C VAL A 48 19.88 -16.58 -1.63
N VAL A 49 20.05 -16.53 -0.30
CA VAL A 49 19.00 -16.12 0.63
C VAL A 49 18.59 -14.65 0.41
N TYR A 50 19.56 -13.74 0.24
CA TYR A 50 19.29 -12.34 -0.09
C TYR A 50 18.61 -12.19 -1.45
N PHE A 51 18.98 -12.98 -2.45
CA PHE A 51 18.35 -12.95 -3.77
C PHE A 51 16.87 -13.36 -3.72
N TYR A 52 16.55 -14.41 -2.97
CA TYR A 52 15.16 -14.83 -2.76
C TYR A 52 14.36 -13.81 -1.96
N ALA A 53 14.94 -13.24 -0.90
CA ALA A 53 14.28 -12.20 -0.12
C ALA A 53 13.97 -10.95 -0.95
N LEU A 54 14.93 -10.49 -1.76
CA LEU A 54 14.76 -9.33 -2.64
C LEU A 54 13.71 -9.63 -3.73
N SER A 55 13.70 -10.84 -4.28
CA SER A 55 12.71 -11.30 -5.25
C SER A 55 11.29 -11.34 -4.66
N PHE A 56 11.15 -11.78 -3.39
CA PHE A 56 9.86 -11.78 -2.70
C PHE A 56 9.39 -10.36 -2.36
N ALA A 57 10.28 -9.51 -1.86
CA ALA A 57 9.99 -8.11 -1.54
C ALA A 57 9.53 -7.35 -2.79
N THR A 58 10.23 -7.51 -3.91
CA THR A 58 9.87 -6.86 -5.19
C THR A 58 8.51 -7.32 -5.71
N ALA A 59 8.20 -8.63 -5.64
CA ALA A 59 6.87 -9.13 -6.00
C ALA A 59 5.77 -8.53 -5.12
N ALA A 60 5.99 -8.46 -3.80
CA ALA A 60 5.05 -7.85 -2.86
C ALA A 60 4.83 -6.35 -3.16
N PHE A 61 5.90 -5.61 -3.47
CA PHE A 61 5.82 -4.21 -3.87
C PHE A 61 5.00 -4.02 -5.16
N ILE A 62 5.20 -4.86 -6.17
CA ILE A 62 4.44 -4.79 -7.43
C ILE A 62 2.94 -5.03 -7.18
N LEU A 63 2.59 -6.01 -6.34
CA LEU A 63 1.20 -6.31 -6.01
C LEU A 63 0.51 -5.15 -5.27
N VAL A 64 1.19 -4.56 -4.29
CA VAL A 64 0.64 -3.42 -3.54
C VAL A 64 0.55 -2.17 -4.42
N PHE A 65 1.56 -1.93 -5.27
CA PHE A 65 1.50 -0.84 -6.26
C PHE A 65 0.32 -1.01 -7.22
N TYR A 66 0.10 -2.23 -7.74
CA TYR A 66 -1.02 -2.52 -8.62
C TYR A 66 -2.38 -2.28 -7.93
N GLN A 67 -2.52 -2.70 -6.67
CA GLN A 67 -3.73 -2.45 -5.89
C GLN A 67 -3.95 -0.95 -5.64
N ALA A 68 -2.90 -0.21 -5.26
CA ALA A 68 -2.97 1.24 -5.07
C ALA A 68 -3.38 1.97 -6.35
N LEU A 69 -2.88 1.53 -7.51
CA LEU A 69 -3.23 2.08 -8.81
C LEU A 69 -4.68 1.74 -9.21
N GLN A 70 -5.16 0.54 -8.87
CA GLN A 70 -6.56 0.16 -9.07
C GLN A 70 -7.52 1.07 -8.29
N THR A 71 -7.16 1.51 -7.09
CA THR A 71 -7.97 2.50 -6.33
C THR A 71 -7.98 3.89 -6.95
N LEU A 72 -6.95 4.25 -7.71
CA LEU A 72 -6.85 5.54 -8.39
C LEU A 72 -7.71 5.61 -9.65
N ASN A 73 -7.89 4.47 -10.33
CA ASN A 73 -8.69 4.35 -11.55
C ASN A 73 -10.20 4.14 -11.28
N LEU A 74 -10.65 4.24 -10.03
CA LEU A 74 -12.08 4.17 -9.73
C LEU A 74 -12.75 5.48 -10.14
N ASP A 75 -13.60 5.40 -11.18
CA ASP A 75 -14.40 6.53 -11.65
C ASP A 75 -15.24 7.13 -10.52
N CYS A 76 -15.00 8.40 -10.24
CA CYS A 76 -15.62 9.18 -9.18
C CYS A 76 -16.89 9.89 -9.68
N ASP A 77 -17.76 9.20 -10.42
CA ASP A 77 -19.01 9.79 -10.94
C ASP A 77 -20.10 9.95 -9.87
N PHE A 78 -19.79 9.56 -8.62
CA PHE A 78 -20.73 9.51 -7.49
C PHE A 78 -21.04 10.86 -6.84
N MET A 79 -20.42 11.98 -7.26
CA MET A 79 -20.55 13.27 -6.59
C MET A 79 -20.80 14.41 -7.60
N PRO A 80 -21.96 15.12 -7.55
CA PRO A 80 -22.29 16.21 -8.47
C PRO A 80 -21.56 17.54 -8.14
N SER A 81 -20.89 17.62 -6.99
CA SER A 81 -20.19 18.83 -6.55
C SER A 81 -18.69 18.78 -6.89
N ARG A 82 -18.18 19.82 -7.54
CA ARG A 82 -16.77 19.96 -7.95
C ARG A 82 -15.80 19.88 -6.76
N THR A 83 -16.24 20.36 -5.59
CA THR A 83 -15.50 20.27 -4.32
C THR A 83 -15.48 18.86 -3.74
N GLY A 84 -16.58 18.11 -3.84
CA GLY A 84 -16.65 16.71 -3.41
C GLY A 84 -15.78 15.77 -4.25
N GLN A 85 -15.76 15.96 -5.57
CA GLN A 85 -14.87 15.20 -6.47
C GLN A 85 -13.39 15.42 -6.17
N SER A 86 -12.97 16.66 -5.89
CA SER A 86 -11.57 16.95 -5.56
C SER A 86 -11.13 16.29 -4.24
N LEU A 87 -12.01 16.29 -3.22
CA LEU A 87 -11.73 15.66 -1.93
C LEU A 87 -11.69 14.14 -2.04
N LEU A 88 -12.54 13.55 -2.89
CA LEU A 88 -12.58 12.11 -3.16
C LEU A 88 -11.33 11.65 -3.93
N SER A 89 -10.91 12.43 -4.93
CA SER A 89 -9.66 12.19 -5.65
C SER A 89 -8.45 12.23 -4.72
N LEU A 90 -8.39 13.19 -3.79
CA LEU A 90 -7.33 13.25 -2.77
C LEU A 90 -7.36 12.01 -1.85
N TYR A 91 -8.56 11.55 -1.46
CA TYR A 91 -8.73 10.36 -0.64
C TYR A 91 -8.28 9.07 -1.34
N GLN A 92 -8.44 8.97 -2.66
CA GLN A 92 -7.94 7.83 -3.45
C GLN A 92 -6.40 7.75 -3.52
N HIS A 93 -5.68 8.85 -3.26
CA HIS A 93 -4.22 8.86 -3.24
C HIS A 93 -3.62 8.33 -1.92
N VAL A 94 -4.45 8.12 -0.88
CA VAL A 94 -3.99 7.64 0.43
C VAL A 94 -3.20 6.33 0.37
N PRO A 95 -3.62 5.29 -0.38
CA PRO A 95 -2.84 4.04 -0.50
C PRO A 95 -1.46 4.27 -1.14
N LEU A 96 -1.37 5.21 -2.09
CA LEU A 96 -0.14 5.54 -2.80
C LEU A 96 0.83 6.36 -1.92
N LEU A 97 0.29 7.24 -1.06
CA LEU A 97 1.04 7.92 0.00
C LEU A 97 1.62 6.94 1.02
N CYS A 98 0.82 5.96 1.47
CA CYS A 98 1.31 4.88 2.35
C CYS A 98 2.44 4.09 1.68
N LEU A 99 2.29 3.74 0.40
CA LEU A 99 3.30 3.00 -0.36
C LEU A 99 4.60 3.79 -0.48
N THR A 100 4.49 5.09 -0.75
CA THR A 100 5.64 5.99 -0.84
C THR A 100 6.37 6.07 0.51
N GLY A 101 5.64 6.16 1.63
CA GLY A 101 6.22 6.11 2.96
C GLY A 101 7.00 4.83 3.24
N ILE A 102 6.47 3.67 2.82
CA ILE A 102 7.16 2.38 2.97
C ILE A 102 8.39 2.30 2.07
N MET A 103 8.34 2.83 0.85
CA MET A 103 9.51 2.90 -0.04
C MET A 103 10.61 3.79 0.55
N VAL A 104 10.25 4.94 1.12
CA VAL A 104 11.21 5.81 1.82
C VAL A 104 11.82 5.09 3.02
N TYR A 105 11.00 4.43 3.84
CA TYR A 105 11.48 3.63 4.97
C TYR A 105 12.44 2.53 4.51
N PHE A 106 12.06 1.76 3.48
CA PHE A 106 12.89 0.69 2.94
C PHE A 106 14.21 1.23 2.38
N SER A 107 14.18 2.38 1.68
CA SER A 107 15.39 3.03 1.18
C SER A 107 16.32 3.53 2.29
N LEU A 108 15.77 3.97 3.43
CA LEU A 108 16.55 4.42 4.59
C LEU A 108 17.08 3.28 5.45
N TYR A 109 16.48 2.09 5.38
CA TYR A 109 16.86 0.94 6.19
C TYR A 109 17.79 -0.03 5.45
N LEU A 110 17.81 0.02 4.11
CA LEU A 110 18.62 -0.84 3.25
C LEU A 110 19.94 -0.17 2.78
N PHE A 111 20.08 1.15 2.92
CA PHE A 111 21.30 1.94 2.68
C PHE A 111 21.79 2.58 3.98
#